data_AF-A0A9W7A2L7-F1
#
_entry.id   AF-A0A9W7A2L7-F1
#
_cell.length_a   1.000
_cell.length_b   1.000
_cell.length_c   1.000
_cell.angle_alpha   90.00
_cell.angle_beta   90.00
_cell.angle_gamma   90.00
#
_symmetry.space_group_name_H-M   'P 1'
#
loop_
_entity.id
_entity.type
_entity.pdbx_description
1 polymer ?
#
loop_
_entity_poly.entity_id
_entity_poly.type
_entity_poly.pdbx_seq_one_letter_code
_entity_poly.pdbx_strand_id
1 'polypeptide(L)'
;YPEYFSRSATSLIGGLLEVDEKKRLGATGIENIKEHKFFKTIDWDKLMQKHVIPPVVPSQKTYPTKIIHKDFDNMMATLTKQRRANGSEDVNWGAEIAESDNQLFSTWDFISPHTLKVEMGIGGEMEAHDTNFKIQQIIGSEQASPKEPRRSILGSLTPLNMHRSVKNVLGGDNNNA
;
A
#
# COMPACT_ATOMS: atom_id res chain seq x y z
N TYR A 1 -19.47 -21.57 21.04
CA TYR A 1 -18.68 -21.51 19.80
C TYR A 1 -18.76 -22.86 19.10
N PRO A 2 -18.75 -22.92 17.76
CA PRO A 2 -18.75 -24.19 17.02
C PRO A 2 -17.54 -25.08 17.38
N GLU A 3 -17.69 -26.40 17.29
CA GLU A 3 -16.69 -27.37 17.80
C GLU A 3 -15.36 -27.36 17.05
N TYR A 4 -15.34 -26.92 15.79
CA TYR A 4 -14.12 -26.84 14.98
C TYR A 4 -13.20 -25.69 15.36
N PHE A 5 -13.61 -24.81 16.29
CA PHE A 5 -12.74 -23.74 16.79
C PHE A 5 -11.80 -24.26 17.87
N SER A 6 -10.50 -24.02 17.70
CA SER A 6 -9.54 -24.22 18.77
C SER A 6 -9.81 -23.24 19.92
N ARG A 7 -9.42 -23.61 21.15
CA ARG A 7 -9.55 -22.73 22.33
C ARG A 7 -8.85 -21.38 22.14
N SER A 8 -7.70 -21.37 21.46
CA SER A 8 -6.99 -20.14 21.13
C SER A 8 -7.76 -19.30 20.11
N ALA A 9 -8.42 -19.90 19.12
CA ALA A 9 -9.26 -19.16 18.18
C ALA A 9 -10.48 -18.54 18.86
N THR A 10 -11.16 -19.29 19.73
CA THR A 10 -12.28 -18.78 20.52
C THR A 10 -11.88 -17.61 21.42
N SER A 11 -10.74 -17.73 22.12
CA SER A 11 -10.19 -16.66 22.96
C SER A 11 -9.88 -15.41 22.15
N LEU A 12 -9.30 -15.56 20.95
CA LEU A 12 -9.00 -14.45 20.06
C LEU A 12 -10.28 -13.73 19.63
N ILE A 13 -11.27 -14.49 19.15
CA ILE A 13 -12.55 -13.95 18.67
C ILE A 13 -13.26 -13.20 19.79
N GLY A 14 -13.32 -13.78 21.00
CA GLY A 14 -13.91 -13.11 22.16
C GLY A 14 -13.21 -11.80 22.52
N GLY A 15 -11.87 -11.78 22.49
CA GLY A 15 -11.10 -10.55 22.76
C GLY A 15 -11.29 -9.47 21.69
N LEU A 16 -11.35 -9.84 20.41
CA LEU A 16 -11.56 -8.90 19.31
C LEU A 16 -13.00 -8.35 19.28
N LEU A 17 -13.98 -9.17 19.67
CA LEU A 17 -15.40 -8.81 19.70
C LEU A 17 -15.90 -8.37 21.07
N GLU A 18 -14.98 -7.92 21.95
CA GLU A 18 -15.35 -7.33 23.24
C GLU A 18 -16.16 -6.05 23.03
N VAL A 19 -17.25 -5.93 23.80
CA VAL A 19 -18.21 -4.83 23.67
C VAL A 19 -17.59 -3.53 24.15
N ASP A 20 -16.88 -3.59 25.28
CA ASP A 20 -16.14 -2.46 25.84
C ASP A 20 -14.86 -2.21 25.02
N GLU A 21 -14.80 -1.07 24.34
CA GLU A 21 -13.68 -0.67 23.49
C GLU A 21 -12.34 -0.62 24.24
N LYS A 22 -12.34 -0.34 25.55
CA LYS A 22 -11.11 -0.24 26.35
C LYS A 22 -10.55 -1.61 26.73
N LYS A 23 -11.42 -2.62 26.79
CA LYS A 23 -11.05 -4.01 27.09
C LYS A 23 -10.82 -4.84 25.84
N ARG A 24 -11.22 -4.32 24.68
CA ARG A 24 -11.03 -4.98 23.39
C ARG A 24 -9.56 -5.27 23.13
N LEU A 25 -9.28 -6.49 22.70
CA LEU A 25 -7.94 -6.90 22.31
C LEU A 25 -7.43 -5.97 21.20
N GLY A 26 -6.28 -5.32 21.44
CA GLY A 26 -5.71 -4.31 20.55
C GLY A 26 -5.93 -2.86 21.01
N ALA A 27 -6.82 -2.60 21.98
CA ALA A 27 -7.11 -1.25 22.44
C ALA A 27 -5.91 -0.55 23.11
N THR A 28 -5.10 -1.32 23.83
CA THR A 28 -3.86 -0.86 24.48
C THR A 28 -2.62 -1.03 23.62
N GLY A 29 -2.76 -1.48 22.37
CA GLY A 29 -1.67 -1.66 21.41
C GLY A 29 -1.70 -3.00 20.68
N ILE A 30 -0.98 -3.05 19.56
CA ILE A 30 -0.93 -4.23 18.69
C ILE A 30 -0.12 -5.40 19.28
N GLU A 31 0.77 -5.13 20.23
CA GLU A 31 1.61 -6.17 20.85
C GLU A 31 0.76 -7.24 21.55
N ASN A 32 -0.34 -6.85 22.19
CA ASN A 32 -1.28 -7.79 22.79
C ASN A 32 -1.93 -8.75 21.78
N ILE A 33 -2.08 -8.30 20.51
CA ILE A 33 -2.56 -9.16 19.43
C ILE A 33 -1.42 -10.10 19.01
N LYS A 34 -0.21 -9.57 18.79
CA LYS A 34 0.95 -10.35 18.33
C LYS A 34 1.34 -11.45 19.31
N GLU A 35 1.26 -11.18 20.61
CA GLU A 35 1.58 -12.12 21.69
C GLU A 35 0.47 -13.14 21.97
N HIS A 36 -0.72 -12.95 21.40
CA HIS A 36 -1.84 -13.84 21.65
C HIS A 36 -1.52 -15.28 21.23
N LYS A 37 -1.91 -16.28 22.05
CA LYS A 37 -1.59 -17.70 21.84
C LYS A 37 -1.98 -18.25 20.47
N PHE A 38 -2.97 -17.63 19.82
CA PHE A 38 -3.39 -17.98 18.46
C PHE A 38 -2.27 -17.73 17.44
N PHE A 39 -1.47 -16.67 17.61
CA PHE A 39 -0.39 -16.29 16.69
C PHE A 39 1.00 -16.77 17.13
N LYS A 40 1.08 -17.64 18.15
CA LYS A 40 2.36 -18.14 18.69
C LYS A 40 3.30 -18.74 17.64
N THR A 41 2.74 -19.29 16.56
CA THR A 41 3.52 -19.92 15.47
C THR A 41 4.02 -18.93 14.42
N ILE A 42 3.61 -17.66 14.50
CA ILE A 42 3.97 -16.63 13.53
C ILE A 42 5.22 -15.89 14.00
N ASP A 43 6.23 -15.89 13.16
CA ASP A 43 7.38 -15.00 13.26
C ASP A 43 7.05 -13.69 12.51
N TRP A 44 6.76 -12.63 13.27
CA TRP A 44 6.26 -11.36 12.73
C TRP A 44 7.30 -10.62 11.88
N ASP A 45 8.58 -10.76 12.21
CA ASP A 45 9.67 -10.12 11.46
C ASP A 45 9.84 -10.81 10.10
N LYS A 46 9.84 -12.14 10.08
CA LYS A 46 9.85 -12.90 8.81
C LYS A 46 8.61 -12.67 7.98
N LEU A 47 7.44 -12.53 8.62
CA LEU A 47 6.21 -12.23 7.91
C LEU A 47 6.29 -10.87 7.22
N MET A 48 6.82 -9.85 7.90
CA MET A 48 6.96 -8.50 7.34
C MET A 48 7.97 -8.44 6.19
N GLN A 49 9.02 -9.25 6.26
CA GLN A 49 10.01 -9.42 5.19
C GLN A 49 9.51 -10.35 4.06
N LYS A 50 8.26 -10.83 4.12
CA LYS A 50 7.66 -11.77 3.15
C LYS A 50 8.42 -13.10 3.03
N HIS A 51 9.11 -13.52 4.09
CA HIS A 51 9.86 -14.78 4.16
C HIS A 51 8.99 -15.98 4.55
N VAL A 52 7.76 -15.75 5.02
CA VAL A 52 6.80 -16.81 5.36
C VAL A 52 6.03 -17.23 4.10
N ILE A 53 6.07 -18.53 3.78
CA ILE A 53 5.31 -19.08 2.65
C ILE A 53 3.81 -18.97 2.98
N PRO A 54 2.98 -18.39 2.10
CA PRO A 54 1.54 -18.31 2.32
C PRO A 54 0.92 -19.72 2.30
N PRO A 55 -0.06 -20.01 3.17
CA PRO A 55 -0.67 -21.35 3.27
C PRO A 55 -1.44 -21.76 2.01
N VAL A 56 -1.88 -20.78 1.21
CA VAL A 56 -2.52 -21.00 -0.08
C VAL A 56 -1.75 -20.22 -1.12
N VAL A 57 -1.06 -20.94 -2.00
CA VAL A 57 -0.47 -20.38 -3.22
C VAL A 57 -1.52 -20.54 -4.33
N PRO A 58 -2.11 -19.44 -4.84
CA PRO A 58 -3.07 -19.55 -5.92
C PRO A 58 -2.37 -20.14 -7.14
N SER A 59 -2.88 -21.26 -7.65
CA SER A 59 -2.55 -21.70 -9.01
C SER A 59 -2.94 -20.59 -9.98
N GLN A 60 -2.14 -20.32 -11.01
CA GLN A 60 -2.52 -19.49 -12.14
C GLN A 60 -3.71 -20.14 -12.86
N LYS A 61 -4.93 -19.96 -12.33
CA LYS A 61 -6.14 -20.26 -13.06
C LYS A 61 -6.30 -19.14 -14.05
N THR A 62 -6.45 -19.49 -15.32
CA THR A 62 -7.04 -18.61 -16.32
C THR A 62 -8.27 -17.98 -15.67
N TYR A 63 -8.20 -16.68 -15.38
CA TYR A 63 -9.38 -15.95 -14.95
C TYR A 63 -10.49 -16.31 -15.94
N PRO A 64 -11.70 -16.68 -15.51
CA PRO A 64 -12.76 -16.96 -16.44
C PRO A 64 -12.90 -15.73 -17.34
N THR A 65 -12.36 -15.83 -18.56
CA THR A 65 -12.35 -14.75 -19.56
C THR A 65 -13.74 -14.62 -20.18
N LYS A 66 -14.77 -15.12 -19.49
CA LYS A 66 -16.14 -14.85 -19.83
C LYS A 66 -16.42 -13.42 -19.40
N ILE A 67 -16.01 -12.51 -20.27
CA ILE A 67 -16.36 -11.10 -20.24
C ILE A 67 -17.89 -11.04 -20.16
N ILE A 68 -18.42 -10.73 -18.98
CA ILE A 68 -19.88 -10.67 -18.71
C ILE A 68 -20.50 -9.51 -19.48
N HIS A 69 -19.76 -8.40 -19.58
CA HIS A 69 -20.12 -7.21 -20.33
C HIS A 69 -19.00 -6.90 -21.31
N LYS A 70 -19.33 -6.84 -22.60
CA LYS A 70 -18.36 -6.59 -23.67
C LYS A 70 -17.61 -5.27 -23.45
N ASP A 71 -18.34 -4.25 -23.02
CA ASP A 71 -17.85 -2.89 -22.78
C ASP A 71 -18.61 -2.25 -21.61
N PHE A 72 -18.11 -1.11 -21.14
CA PHE A 72 -18.71 -0.32 -20.05
C PHE A 72 -20.18 0.03 -20.32
N ASP A 73 -20.53 0.40 -21.55
CA ASP A 73 -21.90 0.75 -21.93
C ASP A 73 -22.86 -0.43 -21.77
N ASN A 74 -22.40 -1.66 -22.04
CA ASN A 74 -23.19 -2.87 -21.86
C ASN A 74 -23.45 -3.15 -20.37
N MET A 75 -22.43 -2.92 -19.54
CA MET A 75 -22.56 -3.01 -18.08
C MET A 75 -23.56 -1.98 -17.55
N MET A 76 -23.42 -0.71 -17.94
CA MET A 76 -24.31 0.37 -17.50
C MET A 76 -25.74 0.15 -17.98
N ALA A 77 -25.95 -0.29 -19.22
CA ALA A 77 -27.29 -0.62 -19.70
C ALA A 77 -27.94 -1.75 -18.89
N THR A 78 -27.16 -2.74 -18.44
CA THR A 78 -27.66 -3.84 -17.60
C THR A 78 -28.05 -3.35 -16.21
N LEU A 79 -27.20 -2.53 -15.58
CA LEU A 79 -27.46 -1.95 -14.26
C LEU A 79 -28.67 -1.00 -14.27
N THR A 80 -28.81 -0.18 -15.32
CA THR A 80 -29.97 0.71 -15.48
C THR A 80 -31.27 -0.07 -15.65
N LYS A 81 -31.26 -1.19 -16.40
CA LYS A 81 -32.42 -2.09 -16.50
C LYS A 81 -32.82 -2.69 -15.15
N GLN A 82 -31.83 -3.10 -14.34
CA GLN A 82 -32.07 -3.62 -12.99
C GLN A 82 -32.64 -2.53 -12.06
N ARG A 83 -32.14 -1.30 -12.14
CA ARG A 83 -32.68 -0.14 -11.40
C ARG A 83 -34.14 0.14 -11.71
N ARG A 84 -34.48 0.20 -13.00
CA ARG A 84 -35.85 0.44 -13.45
C ARG A 84 -36.80 -0.64 -12.96
N ALA A 85 -36.37 -1.91 -12.99
CA ALA A 85 -37.15 -3.03 -12.44
C ALA A 85 -37.38 -2.90 -10.92
N ASN A 86 -36.46 -2.24 -10.20
CA ASN A 86 -36.55 -1.97 -8.77
C ASN A 86 -37.25 -0.64 -8.43
N GLY A 87 -37.79 0.07 -9.44
CA GLY A 87 -38.56 1.31 -9.23
C GLY A 87 -37.74 2.56 -8.92
N SER A 88 -36.42 2.53 -9.10
CA SER A 88 -35.58 3.72 -8.91
C SER A 88 -35.54 4.60 -10.16
N GLU A 89 -35.49 5.92 -9.98
CA GLU A 89 -35.32 6.87 -11.08
C GLU A 89 -33.98 6.67 -11.81
N ASP A 90 -34.02 6.90 -13.12
CA ASP A 90 -32.83 6.85 -13.95
C ASP A 90 -31.94 8.05 -13.67
N VAL A 91 -30.69 7.79 -13.32
CA VAL A 91 -29.67 8.84 -13.19
C VAL A 91 -29.29 9.32 -14.58
N ASN A 92 -29.42 10.62 -14.82
CA ASN A 92 -28.95 11.24 -16.06
C ASN A 92 -27.41 11.37 -16.03
N TRP A 93 -26.72 10.32 -16.49
CA TRP A 93 -25.27 10.30 -16.61
C TRP A 93 -24.70 11.26 -17.67
N GLY A 94 -25.54 11.77 -18.58
CA GLY A 94 -25.16 12.73 -19.61
C GLY A 94 -25.52 14.17 -19.26
N ALA A 95 -25.92 14.45 -18.02
CA ALA A 95 -26.12 15.82 -17.56
C ALA A 95 -24.79 16.57 -17.60
N GLU A 96 -24.82 17.80 -18.11
CA GLU A 96 -23.66 18.68 -18.03
C GLU A 96 -23.33 18.96 -16.56
N ILE A 97 -22.09 18.67 -16.19
CA ILE A 97 -21.56 18.97 -14.86
C ILE A 97 -21.25 20.47 -14.81
N ALA A 98 -21.63 21.16 -13.74
CA ALA A 98 -21.30 22.57 -13.59
C ALA A 98 -19.77 22.74 -13.49
N GLU A 99 -19.21 23.75 -14.16
CA GLU A 99 -17.76 24.02 -14.11
C GLU A 99 -17.23 24.26 -12.69
N SER A 100 -18.10 24.73 -11.78
CA SER A 100 -17.81 24.84 -10.36
C SER A 100 -17.48 23.51 -9.70
N ASP A 101 -18.12 22.42 -10.13
CA ASP A 101 -17.98 21.10 -9.52
C ASP A 101 -16.63 20.48 -9.89
N ASN A 102 -16.05 20.85 -11.04
CA ASN A 102 -14.71 20.45 -11.44
C ASN A 102 -13.64 20.96 -10.46
N GLN A 103 -13.88 22.07 -9.77
CA GLN A 103 -12.93 22.62 -8.79
C GLN A 103 -12.73 21.70 -7.58
N LEU A 104 -13.73 20.87 -7.25
CA LEU A 104 -13.65 19.88 -6.17
C LEU A 104 -12.57 18.82 -6.42
N PHE A 105 -12.17 18.62 -7.67
CA PHE A 105 -11.21 17.59 -8.09
C PHE A 105 -9.82 18.14 -8.42
N SER A 106 -9.58 19.43 -8.22
CA SER A 106 -8.29 20.08 -8.51
C SER A 106 -7.11 19.50 -7.72
N THR A 107 -7.36 18.83 -6.60
CA THR A 107 -6.35 18.19 -5.74
C THR A 107 -6.37 16.66 -5.82
N TRP A 108 -7.13 16.10 -6.77
CA TRP A 108 -7.29 14.65 -6.89
C TRP A 108 -6.08 13.98 -7.56
N ASP A 109 -5.33 14.75 -8.35
CA ASP A 109 -4.13 14.26 -9.02
C ASP A 109 -3.05 13.90 -7.99
N PHE A 110 -2.76 12.60 -7.90
CA PHE A 110 -1.68 12.08 -7.06
C PHE A 110 -0.85 11.08 -7.85
N ILE A 111 0.46 11.32 -7.90
CA ILE A 111 1.45 10.37 -8.41
C ILE A 111 2.33 9.95 -7.26
N SER A 112 2.35 8.65 -6.97
CA SER A 112 3.24 8.09 -5.94
C SER A 112 4.70 8.40 -6.29
N PRO A 113 5.46 9.07 -5.39
CA PRO A 113 6.88 9.32 -5.61
C PRO A 113 7.69 8.02 -5.77
N HIS A 114 7.23 6.92 -5.18
CA HIS A 114 7.87 5.62 -5.31
C HIS A 114 7.70 5.06 -6.73
N THR A 115 6.46 5.01 -7.21
CA THR A 115 6.16 4.55 -8.58
C THR A 115 6.87 5.41 -9.61
N LEU A 116 6.83 6.74 -9.45
CA LEU A 116 7.53 7.66 -10.34
C LEU A 116 9.04 7.38 -10.40
N LYS A 117 9.69 7.14 -9.25
CA LYS A 117 11.12 6.80 -9.21
C LYS A 117 11.44 5.47 -9.90
N VAL A 118 10.56 4.47 -9.76
CA VAL A 118 10.69 3.18 -10.44
C VAL A 118 10.57 3.36 -11.95
N GLU A 119 9.54 4.05 -12.42
CA GLU A 119 9.31 4.33 -13.85
C GLU A 119 10.43 5.18 -14.47
N MET A 120 11.00 6.12 -13.70
CA MET A 120 12.15 6.92 -14.12
C MET A 120 13.48 6.16 -14.06
N GLY A 121 13.50 4.88 -13.69
CA GLY A 121 14.71 4.04 -13.63
C GLY A 121 15.66 4.39 -12.47
N ILE A 122 15.21 5.19 -11.50
CA ILE A 122 15.99 5.64 -10.34
C ILE A 122 15.79 4.68 -9.15
N GLY A 123 14.78 3.81 -9.19
CA GLY A 123 14.34 2.93 -8.08
C GLY A 123 15.08 1.60 -7.90
N GLY A 124 16.26 1.41 -8.52
CA GLY A 124 16.96 0.11 -8.57
C GLY A 124 17.44 -0.47 -7.23
N GLU A 125 17.36 0.27 -6.13
CA GLU A 125 17.90 -0.16 -4.84
C GLU A 125 16.99 -1.12 -4.06
N MET A 126 15.66 -1.08 -4.28
CA MET A 126 14.72 -1.86 -3.45
C MET A 126 14.46 -3.29 -3.96
N GLU A 127 14.53 -3.52 -5.27
CA GLU A 127 14.39 -4.86 -5.87
C GLU A 127 15.60 -5.78 -5.60
N ALA A 128 16.79 -5.20 -5.36
CA ALA A 128 18.00 -5.97 -5.08
C ALA A 128 17.93 -6.74 -3.75
N HIS A 129 17.13 -6.28 -2.79
CA HIS A 129 16.98 -6.96 -1.49
C HIS A 129 16.00 -8.14 -1.56
N ASP A 130 14.89 -8.00 -2.29
CA ASP A 130 13.86 -9.06 -2.44
C ASP A 130 14.27 -10.18 -3.41
N THR A 131 15.13 -9.88 -4.41
CA THR A 131 15.60 -10.86 -5.40
C THR A 131 16.60 -11.85 -4.81
N ASN A 132 17.53 -11.40 -3.98
CA ASN A 132 18.55 -12.25 -3.36
C ASN A 132 17.93 -13.35 -2.46
N PHE A 133 16.88 -13.04 -1.69
CA PHE A 133 16.25 -14.02 -0.79
C PHE A 133 15.47 -15.10 -1.55
N LYS A 134 14.68 -14.72 -2.57
CA LYS A 134 13.93 -15.69 -3.39
C LYS A 134 14.87 -16.66 -4.10
N ILE A 135 16.02 -16.17 -4.57
CA ILE A 135 17.05 -16.99 -5.21
C ILE A 135 17.68 -17.96 -4.19
N GLN A 136 17.99 -17.49 -2.97
CA GLN A 136 18.54 -18.34 -1.91
C GLN A 136 17.59 -19.45 -1.46
N GLN A 137 16.27 -19.17 -1.39
CA GLN A 137 15.26 -20.15 -1.02
C GLN A 137 15.07 -21.24 -2.09
N ILE A 138 15.33 -20.93 -3.37
CA ILE A 138 15.26 -21.89 -4.49
C ILE A 138 16.54 -22.72 -4.59
N ILE A 139 17.71 -22.14 -4.30
CA ILE A 139 19.02 -22.79 -4.47
C ILE A 139 19.44 -23.62 -3.24
N GLY A 140 18.71 -23.52 -2.12
CA GLY A 140 18.97 -24.34 -0.93
C GLY A 140 20.31 -24.03 -0.25
N SER A 141 20.85 -22.82 -0.43
CA SER A 141 22.07 -22.39 0.25
C SER A 141 21.76 -22.02 1.69
N GLU A 142 21.87 -22.99 2.58
CA GLU A 142 21.98 -22.78 4.02
C GLU A 142 23.29 -22.03 4.29
N GLN A 143 23.26 -20.78 4.77
CA GLN A 143 24.44 -20.18 5.40
C GLN A 143 24.11 -19.13 6.47
N ALA A 144 24.60 -19.45 7.66
CA ALA A 144 25.40 -18.62 8.55
C ALA A 144 24.84 -17.29 9.08
N SER A 145 24.70 -17.25 10.40
CA SER A 145 24.53 -16.06 11.24
C SER A 145 25.45 -14.90 10.84
N PRO A 146 24.93 -13.67 10.68
CA PRO A 146 25.77 -12.49 10.48
C PRO A 146 26.53 -12.15 11.77
N LYS A 147 27.88 -12.20 11.71
CA LYS A 147 28.74 -11.61 12.73
C LYS A 147 28.62 -10.07 12.64
N GLU A 148 28.46 -9.42 13.80
CA GLU A 148 28.42 -7.96 13.92
C GLU A 148 29.63 -7.28 13.25
N PRO A 149 29.44 -6.19 12.49
CA PRO A 149 30.56 -5.37 12.06
C PRO A 149 30.98 -4.40 13.17
N ARG A 150 32.28 -4.40 13.44
CA ARG A 150 32.99 -3.55 14.41
C ARG A 150 32.72 -2.06 14.18
N ARG A 151 32.54 -1.32 15.28
CA ARG A 151 32.56 0.15 15.33
C ARG A 151 33.83 0.70 14.68
N SER A 152 33.68 1.67 13.79
CA SER A 152 34.72 2.65 13.47
C SER A 152 34.09 4.04 13.26
N ILE A 153 34.80 5.01 13.83
CA ILE A 153 34.44 6.39 14.12
C ILE A 153 34.80 7.26 12.89
N LEU A 154 33.94 8.16 12.43
CA LEU A 154 34.30 9.55 12.04
C LEU A 154 33.12 10.36 11.49
N GLY A 155 33.01 11.62 11.94
CA GLY A 155 32.63 12.76 11.09
C GLY A 155 31.16 13.16 11.02
N SER A 156 30.72 14.02 11.93
CA SER A 156 29.47 14.78 11.85
C SER A 156 29.48 15.78 10.69
N LEU A 157 28.41 15.82 9.87
CA LEU A 157 28.10 16.96 9.01
C LEU A 157 26.64 17.38 9.22
N THR A 158 26.48 18.64 9.61
CA THR A 158 25.24 19.37 9.82
C THR A 158 24.57 19.74 8.49
N PRO A 159 23.23 19.99 8.47
CA PRO A 159 22.52 20.37 7.25
C PRO A 159 22.72 21.84 6.89
N LEU A 160 22.97 22.12 5.61
CA LEU A 160 23.13 23.45 5.03
C LEU A 160 21.75 24.08 4.76
N ASN A 161 21.51 25.20 5.46
CA ASN A 161 20.35 26.08 5.34
C ASN A 161 20.57 27.03 4.15
N MET A 162 19.72 26.99 3.11
CA MET A 162 19.74 28.01 2.05
C MET A 162 18.65 29.04 2.30
N HIS A 163 19.06 30.18 2.84
CA HIS A 163 18.28 31.42 2.83
C HIS A 163 18.67 32.31 1.64
N ARG A 164 17.65 33.06 1.23
CA ARG A 164 17.44 33.96 0.09
C ARG A 164 18.42 35.14 -0.01
N SER A 165 18.59 35.59 -1.27
CA SER A 165 18.87 36.98 -1.73
C SER A 165 20.32 37.46 -1.74
N VAL A 166 20.80 37.96 -2.90
CA VAL A 166 21.27 39.36 -3.10
C VAL A 166 21.17 39.72 -4.61
N LYS A 167 20.85 40.99 -4.86
CA LYS A 167 20.66 41.69 -6.14
C LYS A 167 21.95 42.27 -6.75
N ASN A 168 21.90 42.47 -8.07
CA ASN A 168 22.27 43.67 -8.87
C ASN A 168 23.71 44.02 -9.33
N VAL A 169 23.66 44.68 -10.52
CA VAL A 169 24.59 45.64 -11.20
C VAL A 169 25.59 44.97 -12.16
N LEU A 170 25.60 45.24 -13.48
CA LEU A 170 25.88 46.48 -14.26
C LEU A 170 25.09 46.40 -15.61
N GLY A 171 24.56 47.42 -16.30
CA GLY A 171 24.92 48.84 -16.47
C GLY A 171 25.44 49.07 -17.90
N GLY A 172 24.69 49.76 -18.79
CA GLY A 172 25.23 50.36 -20.02
C GLY A 172 24.36 50.36 -21.29
N ASP A 173 23.56 51.42 -21.47
CA ASP A 173 23.24 52.22 -22.68
C ASP A 173 23.13 51.60 -24.10
N ASN A 174 21.99 51.83 -24.77
CA ASN A 174 21.90 52.82 -25.87
C ASN A 174 20.50 52.93 -26.51
N ASN A 175 20.07 54.18 -26.67
CA ASN A 175 18.95 54.63 -27.49
C ASN A 175 19.32 54.55 -28.99
N ASN A 176 18.36 54.25 -29.89
CA ASN A 176 18.03 55.17 -30.99
C ASN A 176 16.77 54.77 -31.77
N ALA A 177 16.03 55.82 -32.17
CA ALA A 177 15.03 55.96 -33.25
C ALA A 177 13.67 55.26 -33.12
#